data_AF-A0A849ED43-F1
#
_entry.id   AF-A0A849ED43-F1
#
_cell.length_a   1.000
_cell.length_b   1.000
_cell.length_c   1.000
_cell.angle_alpha   90.00
_cell.angle_beta   90.00
_cell.angle_gamma   90.00
#
_symmetry.space_group_name_H-M   'P 1'
#
loop_
_entity.id
_entity.type
_entity.pdbx_description
1 polymer ?
#
loop_
_entity_poly.entity_id
_entity_poly.type
_entity_poly.pdbx_seq_one_letter_code
_entity_poly.pdbx_strand_id
1 'polypeptide(L)'
;MVDTGVISVEEAAGRSVAYARQYASAKIAQATKEDPALAVSLLRGEQAGPAGLIRQLHRFRSTPYWHGPATRAGYGSDTVTREDGTVEKVVPGMTVARADADRDVDRRVDQFLSGVDKQVGGKVFGRLAPNVRAALVSVGYHTGHLPDDVAKAVRSGDVEAIAAAIAADGDEDGGVNRQVRLAEAAIVRGEGGTPCEQIARRPAWADVLEPEQTSDLLDTAGRELERRDSRRALADRVHARQLGQDIRSDIRSVFSDGAHTDIDADSVWRELGPDKLRQWLEARQDATSVAAKAQNMPGLPDEQIIDLVEAHRPEPGGEGEDVARRQAVHERMSRRASQIRRERKENPARAAMRLPSVRQVLSEAQDPSATSPQKVQALVREMVATQSALGIAKASLAPVPDEWAVEIGKALTRIPTGPDNPETEEAVTRVRQVYADIKEQYGEFADEVIAHSIARTRAISRDMSRHVGELIKSLVQG
;
A
#
# COMPACT_ATOMS: atom_id res chain seq x y z
N MET A 1 17.13 40.66 73.39
CA MET A 1 18.18 40.27 72.43
C MET A 1 17.47 39.95 71.13
N VAL A 2 17.58 40.83 70.14
CA VAL A 2 16.99 40.63 68.82
C VAL A 2 17.95 39.74 68.06
N ASP A 3 17.50 38.53 67.73
CA ASP A 3 18.20 37.65 66.80
C ASP A 3 18.20 38.36 65.44
N THR A 4 19.35 38.91 65.04
CA THR A 4 19.41 39.89 63.94
C THR A 4 19.24 39.25 62.56
N GLY A 5 19.06 37.93 62.46
CA GLY A 5 18.77 37.25 61.20
C GLY A 5 19.87 37.36 60.13
N VAL A 6 21.05 37.89 60.50
CA VAL A 6 22.19 38.06 59.62
C VAL A 6 22.99 36.76 59.64
N ILE A 7 22.77 35.92 58.63
CA ILE A 7 23.58 34.72 58.38
C ILE A 7 25.03 35.10 58.07
N SER A 8 25.98 34.22 58.40
CA SER A 8 27.39 34.44 58.06
C SER A 8 27.58 34.43 56.53
N VAL A 9 28.66 35.06 56.04
CA VAL A 9 29.00 35.05 54.61
C VAL A 9 29.18 33.62 54.08
N GLU A 10 29.73 32.73 54.91
CA GLU A 10 29.93 31.32 54.58
C GLU A 10 28.60 30.56 54.49
N GLU A 11 27.66 30.81 55.41
CA GLU A 11 26.33 30.22 55.38
C GLU A 11 25.50 30.75 54.21
N ALA A 12 25.62 32.04 53.88
CA ALA A 12 25.00 32.65 52.71
C ALA A 12 25.54 32.03 51.40
N ALA A 13 26.86 31.82 51.30
CA ALA A 13 27.48 31.16 50.15
C ALA A 13 27.01 29.70 50.01
N GLY A 14 26.96 28.94 51.11
CA GLY A 14 26.45 27.57 51.13
C GLY A 14 24.99 27.46 50.66
N ARG A 15 24.11 28.36 51.14
CA ARG A 15 22.72 28.43 50.68
C ARG A 15 22.62 28.80 49.21
N SER A 16 23.42 29.76 48.73
CA SER A 16 23.43 30.16 47.32
C SER A 16 23.81 29.01 46.39
N VAL A 17 24.82 28.21 46.74
CA VAL A 17 25.22 27.02 45.97
C VAL A 17 24.11 25.97 45.98
N ALA A 18 23.48 25.72 47.13
CA ALA A 18 22.37 24.79 47.24
C ALA A 18 21.17 25.19 46.36
N TYR A 19 20.81 26.47 46.34
CA TYR A 19 19.75 26.98 45.45
C TYR A 19 20.14 26.87 43.98
N ALA A 20 21.38 27.17 43.63
CA ALA A 20 21.88 27.02 42.25
C ALA A 20 21.77 25.56 41.78
N ARG A 21 22.14 24.59 42.63
CA ARG A 21 21.99 23.16 42.35
C ARG A 21 20.53 22.75 42.19
N GLN A 22 19.66 23.18 43.09
CA GLN A 22 18.22 22.88 43.01
C GLN A 22 17.60 23.44 41.72
N TYR A 23 17.96 24.67 41.37
CA TYR A 23 17.53 25.31 40.12
C TYR A 23 18.04 24.53 38.90
N ALA A 24 19.31 24.13 38.90
CA ALA A 24 19.93 23.35 37.84
C ALA A 24 19.24 21.99 37.63
N SER A 25 19.05 21.23 38.71
CA SER A 25 18.35 19.94 38.66
C SER A 25 16.90 20.11 38.18
N ALA A 26 16.21 21.15 38.60
CA ALA A 26 14.84 21.43 38.16
C ALA A 26 14.77 21.77 36.66
N LYS A 27 15.72 22.56 36.15
CA LYS A 27 15.82 22.88 34.71
C LYS A 27 16.08 21.65 33.85
N ILE A 28 16.99 20.78 34.28
CA ILE A 28 17.24 19.50 33.58
C ILE A 28 16.03 18.58 33.67
N ALA A 29 15.39 18.47 34.84
CA ALA A 29 14.18 17.65 34.97
C ALA A 29 13.03 18.15 34.08
N GLN A 30 12.90 19.47 33.89
CA GLN A 30 11.98 20.06 32.93
C GLN A 30 12.37 19.71 31.50
N ALA A 31 13.64 19.92 31.12
CA ALA A 31 14.15 19.56 29.80
C ALA A 31 13.92 18.06 29.50
N THR A 32 14.16 17.15 30.46
CA THR A 32 13.91 15.71 30.29
C THR A 32 12.44 15.40 29.96
N LYS A 33 11.49 16.17 30.51
CA LYS A 33 10.07 16.02 30.21
C LYS A 33 9.68 16.62 28.86
N GLU A 34 10.31 17.70 28.44
CA GLU A 34 9.98 18.38 27.19
C GLU A 34 10.73 17.76 26.01
N ASP A 35 12.05 17.73 26.11
CA ASP A 35 13.00 17.19 25.14
C ASP A 35 14.17 16.48 25.86
N PRO A 36 14.09 15.16 26.09
CA PRO A 36 15.14 14.41 26.77
C PRO A 36 16.44 14.34 25.95
N ALA A 37 16.41 14.58 24.63
CA ALA A 37 17.64 14.66 23.84
C ALA A 37 18.40 15.96 24.17
N LEU A 38 17.68 17.08 24.31
CA LEU A 38 18.25 18.33 24.80
C LEU A 38 18.82 18.17 26.22
N ALA A 39 18.10 17.48 27.12
CA ALA A 39 18.58 17.23 28.48
C ALA A 39 19.91 16.44 28.51
N VAL A 40 20.01 15.36 27.71
CA VAL A 40 21.25 14.58 27.57
C VAL A 40 22.39 15.47 27.04
N SER A 41 22.11 16.28 26.00
CA SER A 41 23.11 17.19 25.43
C SER A 41 23.63 18.22 26.46
N LEU A 42 22.72 18.87 27.20
CA LEU A 42 23.07 19.84 28.24
C LEU A 42 23.94 19.24 29.35
N LEU A 43 23.68 18.01 29.75
CA LEU A 43 24.40 17.33 30.83
C LEU A 43 25.76 16.77 30.40
N ARG A 44 25.85 16.14 29.22
CA ARG A 44 27.13 15.61 28.70
C ARG A 44 28.10 16.74 28.35
N GLY A 45 27.60 17.96 28.19
CA GLY A 45 28.39 19.05 27.62
C GLY A 45 28.89 18.72 26.22
N GLU A 46 28.14 17.84 25.50
CA GLU A 46 28.43 17.46 24.13
C GLU A 46 28.43 18.74 23.29
N GLN A 47 29.65 19.17 22.97
CA GLN A 47 29.97 20.48 22.43
C GLN A 47 29.23 20.77 21.11
N ALA A 48 29.12 22.07 20.84
CA ALA A 48 28.95 22.68 19.52
C ALA A 48 30.02 22.18 18.52
N GLY A 49 29.85 20.95 18.05
CA GLY A 49 30.75 20.23 17.16
C GLY A 49 29.98 19.25 16.29
N PRO A 50 30.68 18.55 15.36
CA PRO A 50 30.01 17.74 14.35
C PRO A 50 29.07 16.66 14.91
N ALA A 51 29.44 16.00 16.00
CA ALA A 51 28.64 14.93 16.60
C ALA A 51 27.26 15.43 17.09
N GLY A 52 27.26 16.52 17.87
CA GLY A 52 26.02 17.12 18.37
C GLY A 52 25.13 17.61 17.23
N LEU A 53 25.74 18.20 16.19
CA LEU A 53 25.00 18.63 15.00
C LEU A 53 24.37 17.45 14.26
N ILE A 54 25.10 16.34 14.09
CA ILE A 54 24.59 15.13 13.44
C ILE A 54 23.38 14.59 14.21
N ARG A 55 23.48 14.50 15.55
CA ARG A 55 22.39 14.01 16.40
C ARG A 55 21.13 14.86 16.30
N GLN A 56 21.30 16.17 16.12
CA GLN A 56 20.21 17.13 16.00
C GLN A 56 19.54 17.06 14.62
N LEU A 57 20.32 17.06 13.54
CA LEU A 57 19.81 17.15 12.18
C LEU A 57 19.30 15.81 11.66
N HIS A 58 20.03 14.71 11.90
CA HIS A 58 19.78 13.41 11.27
C HIS A 58 18.92 12.47 12.13
N ARG A 59 18.14 13.04 13.06
CA ARG A 59 17.11 12.40 13.92
C ARG A 59 17.19 10.87 14.02
N PHE A 60 17.48 10.38 15.21
CA PHE A 60 17.57 8.94 15.49
C PHE A 60 16.34 8.12 15.05
N ARG A 61 16.61 7.00 14.39
CA ARG A 61 15.67 5.93 14.02
C ARG A 61 16.24 4.58 14.45
N SER A 62 15.60 3.93 15.42
CA SER A 62 16.05 2.60 15.89
C SER A 62 15.74 1.48 14.89
N THR A 63 14.79 1.70 13.98
CA THR A 63 14.39 0.73 12.96
C THR A 63 15.12 1.01 11.66
N PRO A 64 15.73 -0.02 11.05
CA PRO A 64 16.34 0.10 9.74
C PRO A 64 15.36 0.55 8.68
N TYR A 65 15.81 1.44 7.81
CA TYR A 65 15.10 1.90 6.64
C TYR A 65 16.05 1.93 5.45
N TRP A 66 15.51 1.85 4.25
CA TRP A 66 16.31 1.94 3.05
C TRP A 66 16.54 3.41 2.67
N HIS A 67 17.79 3.79 2.37
CA HIS A 67 18.11 5.12 1.89
C HIS A 67 19.35 5.12 1.00
N GLY A 68 19.17 5.46 -0.28
CA GLY A 68 20.22 5.39 -1.29
C GLY A 68 20.62 3.93 -1.55
N PRO A 69 21.92 3.57 -1.53
CA PRO A 69 22.39 2.21 -1.78
C PRO A 69 22.49 1.32 -0.53
N ALA A 70 22.08 1.81 0.66
CA ALA A 70 22.31 1.11 1.93
C ALA A 70 21.08 1.10 2.83
N THR A 71 21.00 0.07 3.68
CA THR A 71 20.11 0.06 4.83
C THR A 71 20.71 0.94 5.91
N ARG A 72 19.93 1.89 6.44
CA ARG A 72 20.37 2.85 7.44
C ARG A 72 19.53 2.78 8.71
N ALA A 73 20.14 3.09 9.84
CA ALA A 73 19.48 3.22 11.14
C ALA A 73 20.27 4.21 12.01
N GLY A 74 19.88 4.37 13.27
CA GLY A 74 20.48 5.37 14.15
C GLY A 74 20.24 6.77 13.58
N TYR A 75 21.30 7.56 13.48
CA TYR A 75 21.25 8.91 12.88
C TYR A 75 21.46 8.89 11.36
N GLY A 76 21.00 7.85 10.66
CA GLY A 76 21.24 7.70 9.21
C GLY A 76 22.59 7.06 8.87
N SER A 77 23.12 6.23 9.78
CA SER A 77 24.32 5.42 9.56
C SER A 77 23.98 4.08 8.90
N ASP A 78 24.87 3.59 8.05
CA ASP A 78 24.86 2.20 7.54
C ASP A 78 25.58 1.22 8.49
N THR A 79 26.09 1.72 9.63
CA THR A 79 26.75 0.93 10.67
C THR A 79 26.27 1.29 12.08
N VAL A 80 26.57 0.43 13.05
CA VAL A 80 26.47 0.72 14.48
C VAL A 80 27.75 0.30 15.19
N THR A 81 28.06 0.93 16.33
CA THR A 81 29.23 0.60 17.14
C THR A 81 28.79 0.08 18.51
N ARG A 82 29.10 -1.18 18.79
CA ARG A 82 28.75 -1.89 20.02
C ARG A 82 29.57 -1.38 21.22
N GLU A 83 29.17 -1.78 22.42
CA GLU A 83 29.83 -1.40 23.67
C GLU A 83 31.29 -1.89 23.76
N ASP A 84 31.59 -3.04 23.16
CA ASP A 84 32.94 -3.60 23.04
C ASP A 84 33.79 -2.94 21.93
N GLY A 85 33.23 -1.96 21.22
CA GLY A 85 33.86 -1.28 20.08
C GLY A 85 33.68 -1.98 18.74
N THR A 86 32.99 -3.12 18.68
CA THR A 86 32.73 -3.84 17.43
C THR A 86 31.82 -3.01 16.50
N VAL A 87 32.16 -2.95 15.21
CA VAL A 87 31.35 -2.27 14.18
C VAL A 87 30.54 -3.30 13.40
N GLU A 88 29.22 -3.11 13.35
CA GLU A 88 28.29 -3.97 12.61
C GLU A 88 27.56 -3.18 11.53
N LYS A 89 27.30 -3.83 10.38
CA LYS A 89 26.45 -3.25 9.33
C LYS A 89 24.99 -3.27 9.74
N VAL A 90 24.27 -2.22 9.39
CA VAL A 90 22.83 -2.18 9.55
C VAL A 90 22.18 -3.11 8.54
N VAL A 91 21.32 -4.02 9.02
CA VAL A 91 20.59 -4.99 8.19
C VAL A 91 19.08 -4.91 8.42
N PRO A 92 18.24 -5.25 7.44
CA PRO A 92 16.79 -5.29 7.62
C PRO A 92 16.37 -6.15 8.81
N GLY A 93 15.41 -5.66 9.59
CA GLY A 93 14.84 -6.39 10.73
C GLY A 93 15.61 -6.28 12.06
N MET A 94 16.82 -5.71 12.08
CA MET A 94 17.50 -5.42 13.35
C MET A 94 16.81 -4.29 14.13
N THR A 95 17.13 -4.15 15.41
CA THR A 95 16.80 -2.95 16.20
C THR A 95 18.10 -2.34 16.71
N VAL A 96 18.30 -1.06 16.43
CA VAL A 96 19.48 -0.31 16.84
C VAL A 96 19.18 0.40 18.16
N ALA A 97 20.04 0.18 19.16
CA ALA A 97 20.03 0.94 20.40
C ALA A 97 20.61 2.33 20.17
N ARG A 98 20.07 3.36 20.84
CA ARG A 98 20.60 4.72 20.73
C ARG A 98 22.05 4.80 21.17
N ALA A 99 22.41 4.13 22.26
CA ALA A 99 23.78 4.09 22.75
C ALA A 99 24.77 3.55 21.68
N ASP A 100 24.37 2.53 20.91
CA ASP A 100 25.18 1.99 19.82
C ASP A 100 25.31 3.00 18.66
N ALA A 101 24.24 3.74 18.36
CA ALA A 101 24.27 4.79 17.33
C ALA A 101 25.06 6.02 17.77
N ASP A 102 25.00 6.40 19.05
CA ASP A 102 25.78 7.49 19.62
C ASP A 102 27.27 7.19 19.54
N ARG A 103 27.69 5.99 19.96
CA ARG A 103 29.07 5.50 19.79
C ARG A 103 29.51 5.51 18.34
N ASP A 104 28.62 5.11 17.43
CA ASP A 104 28.91 5.11 16.00
C ASP A 104 29.13 6.53 15.45
N VAL A 105 28.30 7.50 15.86
CA VAL A 105 28.50 8.91 15.51
C VAL A 105 29.85 9.40 16.03
N ASP A 106 30.19 9.15 17.30
CA ASP A 106 31.45 9.61 17.88
C ASP A 106 32.65 9.01 17.12
N ARG A 107 32.61 7.70 16.82
CA ARG A 107 33.65 7.03 16.03
C ARG A 107 33.77 7.60 14.61
N ARG A 108 32.64 7.88 13.95
CA ARG A 108 32.62 8.30 12.54
C ARG A 108 32.99 9.77 12.35
N VAL A 109 32.71 10.62 13.33
CA VAL A 109 33.05 12.06 13.26
C VAL A 109 34.55 12.26 12.99
N ASP A 110 35.43 11.51 13.66
CA ASP A 110 36.87 11.58 13.42
C ASP A 110 37.27 11.14 12.00
N GLN A 111 36.61 10.11 11.48
CA GLN A 111 36.83 9.61 10.11
C GLN A 111 36.45 10.69 9.09
N PHE A 112 35.31 11.34 9.29
CA PHE A 112 34.82 12.39 8.39
C PHE A 112 35.60 13.68 8.53
N LEU A 113 36.03 14.06 9.73
CA LEU A 113 36.97 15.17 9.93
C LEU A 113 38.24 14.95 9.09
N SER A 114 38.83 13.76 9.16
CA SER A 114 40.01 13.43 8.34
C SER A 114 39.72 13.39 6.84
N GLY A 115 38.55 12.87 6.45
CA GLY A 115 38.13 12.81 5.04
C GLY A 115 37.94 14.19 4.42
N VAL A 116 37.19 15.06 5.10
CA VAL A 116 36.92 16.44 4.66
C VAL A 116 38.23 17.23 4.60
N ASP A 117 39.10 17.12 5.61
CA ASP A 117 40.42 17.76 5.65
C ASP A 117 41.28 17.38 4.43
N LYS A 118 41.28 16.09 4.04
CA LYS A 118 41.98 15.61 2.85
C LYS A 118 41.37 16.14 1.55
N GLN A 119 40.05 16.29 1.46
CA GLN A 119 39.38 16.75 0.24
C GLN A 119 39.59 18.25 -0.03
N VAL A 120 39.56 19.08 1.02
CA VAL A 120 39.64 20.55 0.88
C VAL A 120 41.03 21.11 1.16
N GLY A 121 41.88 20.33 1.82
CA GLY A 121 43.24 20.66 2.22
C GLY A 121 43.31 21.29 3.62
N GLY A 122 44.15 20.74 4.50
CA GLY A 122 44.11 21.11 5.93
C GLY A 122 44.46 22.55 6.28
N LYS A 123 45.16 23.27 5.40
CA LYS A 123 45.35 24.72 5.57
C LYS A 123 44.05 25.51 5.37
N VAL A 124 43.20 25.08 4.44
CA VAL A 124 41.88 25.69 4.20
C VAL A 124 40.94 25.30 5.32
N PHE A 125 40.84 23.99 5.61
CA PHE A 125 39.95 23.46 6.64
C PHE A 125 40.24 24.06 8.04
N GLY A 126 41.52 24.16 8.42
CA GLY A 126 41.92 24.74 9.70
C GLY A 126 41.54 26.21 9.89
N ARG A 127 41.34 26.97 8.81
CA ARG A 127 40.95 28.39 8.84
C ARG A 127 39.44 28.63 8.92
N LEU A 128 38.64 27.61 8.67
CA LEU A 128 37.18 27.72 8.72
C LEU A 128 36.70 27.91 10.16
N ALA A 129 35.58 28.63 10.32
CA ALA A 129 34.94 28.78 11.61
C ALA A 129 34.38 27.42 12.10
N PRO A 130 34.25 27.20 13.44
CA PRO A 130 33.80 25.93 14.00
C PRO A 130 32.44 25.45 13.48
N ASN A 131 31.47 26.35 13.32
CA ASN A 131 30.15 26.09 12.75
C ASN A 131 30.23 25.58 11.31
N VAL A 132 31.11 26.17 10.49
CA VAL A 132 31.33 25.75 9.09
C VAL A 132 31.92 24.34 9.07
N ARG A 133 32.92 24.06 9.91
CA ARG A 133 33.51 22.72 10.00
C ARG A 133 32.50 21.66 10.45
N ALA A 134 31.64 21.99 11.41
CA ALA A 134 30.58 21.09 11.88
C ALA A 134 29.58 20.76 10.77
N ALA A 135 29.10 21.77 10.03
CA ALA A 135 28.20 21.58 8.90
C ALA A 135 28.82 20.70 7.80
N LEU A 136 30.09 20.92 7.43
CA LEU A 136 30.77 20.11 6.41
C LEU A 136 30.93 18.64 6.81
N VAL A 137 31.18 18.37 8.09
CA VAL A 137 31.23 16.99 8.59
C VAL A 137 29.84 16.36 8.61
N SER A 138 28.78 17.11 8.92
CA SER A 138 27.38 16.62 8.82
C SER A 138 27.02 16.28 7.37
N VAL A 139 27.43 17.11 6.40
CA VAL A 139 27.28 16.82 4.97
C VAL A 139 28.00 15.53 4.62
N GLY A 140 29.30 15.44 4.92
CA GLY A 140 30.12 14.27 4.64
C GLY A 140 29.64 13.00 5.34
N TYR A 141 29.06 13.11 6.54
CA TYR A 141 28.47 11.99 7.27
C TYR A 141 27.31 11.36 6.49
N HIS A 142 26.46 12.19 5.89
CA HIS A 142 25.31 11.74 5.13
C HIS A 142 25.71 11.04 3.81
N THR A 143 26.60 11.68 3.06
CA THR A 143 27.01 11.31 1.69
C THR A 143 28.21 10.36 1.65
N GLY A 144 28.90 10.15 2.77
CA GLY A 144 30.13 9.37 2.86
C GLY A 144 31.40 10.12 2.42
N HIS A 145 31.25 11.26 1.75
CA HIS A 145 32.32 12.13 1.26
C HIS A 145 31.74 13.53 1.03
N LEU A 146 32.55 14.59 1.03
CA LEU A 146 32.06 15.91 0.66
C LEU A 146 31.79 15.93 -0.87
N PRO A 147 30.59 16.34 -1.33
CA PRO A 147 30.30 16.51 -2.77
C PRO A 147 31.30 17.44 -3.44
N ASP A 148 31.62 17.19 -4.71
CA ASP A 148 32.70 17.89 -5.41
C ASP A 148 32.49 19.41 -5.50
N ASP A 149 31.25 19.84 -5.74
CA ASP A 149 30.89 21.26 -5.80
C ASP A 149 30.99 21.94 -4.43
N VAL A 150 30.59 21.24 -3.36
CA VAL A 150 30.78 21.73 -1.99
C VAL A 150 32.28 21.81 -1.65
N ALA A 151 33.07 20.79 -1.99
CA ALA A 151 34.51 20.80 -1.77
C ALA A 151 35.20 21.95 -2.53
N LYS A 152 34.77 22.22 -3.76
CA LYS A 152 35.25 23.35 -4.58
C LYS A 152 34.91 24.69 -3.93
N ALA A 153 33.68 24.86 -3.44
CA ALA A 153 33.27 26.06 -2.73
C ALA A 153 34.08 26.27 -1.46
N VAL A 154 34.35 25.21 -0.68
CA VAL A 154 35.18 25.30 0.54
C VAL A 154 36.59 25.79 0.25
N ARG A 155 37.21 25.38 -0.87
CA ARG A 155 38.55 25.84 -1.27
C ARG A 155 38.61 27.35 -1.54
N SER A 156 37.49 27.99 -1.86
CA SER A 156 37.43 29.45 -2.03
C SER A 156 37.50 30.20 -0.71
N GLY A 157 37.07 29.57 0.40
CA GLY A 157 36.95 30.19 1.71
C GLY A 157 35.76 31.16 1.84
N ASP A 158 34.94 31.32 0.80
CA ASP A 158 33.75 32.17 0.81
C ASP A 158 32.57 31.44 1.47
N VAL A 159 32.12 31.98 2.60
CA VAL A 159 31.03 31.42 3.42
C VAL A 159 29.72 31.32 2.64
N GLU A 160 29.39 32.33 1.83
CA GLU A 160 28.15 32.31 1.05
C GLU A 160 28.22 31.30 -0.09
N ALA A 161 29.39 31.20 -0.75
CA ALA A 161 29.60 30.17 -1.76
C ALA A 161 29.46 28.76 -1.18
N ILE A 162 30.01 28.53 0.03
CA ILE A 162 29.88 27.24 0.74
C ILE A 162 28.42 26.96 1.08
N ALA A 163 27.71 27.91 1.68
CA ALA A 163 26.31 27.74 2.07
C ALA A 163 25.40 27.50 0.86
N ALA A 164 25.63 28.22 -0.25
CA ALA A 164 24.88 28.02 -1.50
C ALA A 164 25.12 26.63 -2.10
N ALA A 165 26.37 26.16 -2.13
CA ALA A 165 26.70 24.83 -2.63
C ALA A 165 26.05 23.72 -1.78
N ILE A 166 26.05 23.86 -0.45
CA ILE A 166 25.38 22.91 0.44
C ILE A 166 23.85 22.90 0.21
N ALA A 167 23.23 24.07 0.06
CA ALA A 167 21.80 24.15 -0.18
C ALA A 167 21.39 23.48 -1.52
N ALA A 168 22.20 23.65 -2.57
CA ALA A 168 21.96 23.07 -3.89
C ALA A 168 22.09 21.54 -3.90
N ASP A 169 22.98 20.96 -3.08
CA ASP A 169 23.12 19.50 -2.90
C ASP A 169 21.81 18.84 -2.41
N GLY A 170 20.93 19.61 -1.77
CA GLY A 170 19.64 19.13 -1.28
C GLY A 170 18.64 18.71 -2.35
N ASP A 171 18.88 19.03 -3.62
CA ASP A 171 17.99 18.68 -4.73
C ASP A 171 18.46 17.40 -5.50
N GLU A 172 19.67 16.88 -5.21
CA GLU A 172 20.25 15.74 -5.95
C GLU A 172 19.57 14.38 -5.67
N ASP A 173 18.89 14.25 -4.53
CA ASP A 173 18.19 13.04 -4.11
C ASP A 173 16.66 13.12 -4.27
N GLY A 174 16.19 14.01 -5.16
CA GLY A 174 14.77 14.29 -5.33
C GLY A 174 14.19 15.16 -4.20
N GLY A 175 15.02 15.84 -3.42
CA GLY A 175 14.60 16.79 -2.39
C GLY A 175 14.43 16.19 -1.00
N VAL A 176 14.84 14.93 -0.80
CA VAL A 176 14.69 14.20 0.48
C VAL A 176 15.54 14.87 1.57
N ASN A 177 16.75 15.30 1.24
CA ASN A 177 17.65 15.97 2.17
C ASN A 177 17.53 17.49 2.20
N ARG A 178 16.65 18.08 1.37
CA ARG A 178 16.56 19.53 1.19
C ARG A 178 16.44 20.30 2.50
N GLN A 179 15.62 19.81 3.44
CA GLN A 179 15.45 20.47 4.74
C GLN A 179 16.72 20.42 5.61
N VAL A 180 17.44 19.30 5.59
CA VAL A 180 18.70 19.14 6.33
C VAL A 180 19.78 20.03 5.72
N ARG A 181 19.89 20.04 4.39
CA ARG A 181 20.86 20.86 3.64
C ARG A 181 20.63 22.36 3.81
N LEU A 182 19.38 22.80 3.83
CA LEU A 182 19.04 24.19 4.14
C LEU A 182 19.43 24.57 5.58
N ALA A 183 19.24 23.67 6.54
CA ALA A 183 19.66 23.89 7.92
C ALA A 183 21.19 23.96 8.06
N GLU A 184 21.93 23.08 7.39
CA GLU A 184 23.40 23.10 7.35
C GLU A 184 23.93 24.38 6.68
N ALA A 185 23.30 24.81 5.58
CA ALA A 185 23.63 26.08 4.92
C ALA A 185 23.40 27.29 5.82
N ALA A 186 22.29 27.33 6.56
CA ALA A 186 22.03 28.38 7.55
C ALA A 186 23.08 28.41 8.66
N ILE A 187 23.50 27.23 9.15
CA ILE A 187 24.58 27.10 10.14
C ILE A 187 25.91 27.63 9.60
N VAL A 188 26.22 27.40 8.32
CA VAL A 188 27.42 27.95 7.67
C VAL A 188 27.39 29.48 7.68
N ARG A 189 26.25 30.10 7.34
CA ARG A 189 26.06 31.56 7.36
C ARG A 189 26.04 32.16 8.77
N GLY A 190 25.89 31.33 9.81
CA GLY A 190 25.62 31.80 11.17
C GLY A 190 24.21 32.39 11.33
N GLU A 191 23.30 32.05 10.42
CA GLU A 191 21.92 32.50 10.45
C GLU A 191 21.09 31.69 11.45
N GLY A 192 20.20 32.39 12.16
CA GLY A 192 19.26 31.78 13.10
C GLY A 192 19.95 31.28 14.35
N GLY A 193 20.45 32.22 15.18
CA GLY A 193 20.98 31.99 16.54
C GLY A 193 21.45 30.56 16.71
N THR A 194 22.56 30.25 16.05
CA THR A 194 22.95 28.90 15.61
C THR A 194 22.58 27.83 16.62
N PRO A 195 22.20 26.60 16.25
CA PRO A 195 22.38 25.50 17.18
C PRO A 195 23.81 25.49 17.72
N CYS A 196 24.88 25.79 16.98
CA CYS A 196 26.20 25.93 17.63
C CYS A 196 26.35 27.09 18.66
N GLU A 197 25.40 28.03 18.77
CA GLU A 197 25.39 29.16 19.71
C GLU A 197 24.29 29.02 20.79
N GLN A 198 23.19 28.32 20.48
CA GLN A 198 22.07 27.92 21.34
C GLN A 198 22.20 26.48 21.92
N ILE A 199 23.02 25.62 21.30
CA ILE A 199 23.70 24.46 21.91
C ILE A 199 24.69 25.11 22.84
N ALA A 200 24.13 25.54 23.96
CA ALA A 200 24.82 26.27 24.97
C ALA A 200 26.08 25.48 25.30
N ARG A 201 27.21 26.17 25.45
CA ARG A 201 28.16 25.78 26.51
C ARG A 201 27.32 25.24 27.65
N ARG A 202 27.65 24.05 28.18
CA ARG A 202 27.01 23.50 29.39
C ARG A 202 26.71 24.70 30.28
N PRO A 203 25.43 25.05 30.46
CA PRO A 203 25.12 26.40 30.91
C PRO A 203 25.77 26.59 32.27
N ALA A 204 26.21 27.80 32.60
CA ALA A 204 26.95 28.01 33.86
C ALA A 204 26.18 27.51 35.09
N TRP A 205 24.84 27.48 35.00
CA TRP A 205 23.98 26.89 36.03
C TRP A 205 24.09 25.35 36.10
N ALA A 206 24.39 24.64 35.02
CA ALA A 206 24.61 23.19 35.02
C ALA A 206 26.00 22.80 35.56
N ASP A 207 26.99 23.70 35.51
CA ASP A 207 28.33 23.46 36.06
C ASP A 207 28.34 23.35 37.59
N VAL A 208 27.29 23.85 38.27
CA VAL A 208 27.17 23.75 39.73
C VAL A 208 26.72 22.36 40.22
N LEU A 209 26.31 21.47 39.29
CA LEU A 209 25.88 20.11 39.60
C LEU A 209 27.09 19.24 39.95
N GLU A 210 26.97 18.45 41.01
CA GLU A 210 27.98 17.47 41.36
C GLU A 210 28.04 16.32 40.34
N PRO A 211 29.17 15.59 40.24
CA PRO A 211 29.31 14.45 39.32
C PRO A 211 28.20 13.39 39.49
N GLU A 212 27.87 13.04 40.73
CA GLU A 212 26.79 12.08 41.04
C GLU A 212 25.42 12.60 40.56
N GLN A 213 25.10 13.86 40.85
CA GLN A 213 23.85 14.48 40.40
C GLN A 213 23.76 14.55 38.87
N THR A 214 24.88 14.85 38.22
CA THR A 214 24.98 14.85 36.75
C THR A 214 24.71 13.44 36.21
N SER A 215 25.31 12.41 36.81
CA SER A 215 25.11 11.01 36.43
C SER A 215 23.65 10.56 36.58
N ASP A 216 23.01 10.84 37.72
CA ASP A 216 21.62 10.47 37.97
C ASP A 216 20.64 11.14 36.99
N LEU A 217 20.89 12.41 36.69
CA LEU A 217 20.10 13.16 35.72
C LEU A 217 20.33 12.64 34.29
N LEU A 218 21.56 12.26 33.94
CA LEU A 218 21.90 11.66 32.64
C LEU A 218 21.17 10.34 32.44
N ASP A 219 21.22 9.47 33.44
CA ASP A 219 20.52 8.18 33.43
C ASP A 219 19.01 8.36 33.30
N THR A 220 18.46 9.37 33.99
CA THR A 220 17.03 9.67 33.92
C THR A 220 16.63 10.20 32.54
N ALA A 221 17.41 11.12 31.97
CA ALA A 221 17.18 11.64 30.63
C ALA A 221 17.36 10.56 29.55
N GLY A 222 18.39 9.73 29.67
CA GLY A 222 18.67 8.60 28.78
C GLY A 222 17.52 7.60 28.75
N ARG A 223 17.03 7.17 29.92
CA ARG A 223 15.86 6.25 30.00
C ARG A 223 14.61 6.84 29.37
N GLU A 224 14.34 8.14 29.56
CA GLU A 224 13.16 8.77 28.94
C GLU A 224 13.32 8.89 27.42
N LEU A 225 14.52 9.22 26.94
CA LEU A 225 14.83 9.25 25.51
C LEU A 225 14.64 7.87 24.87
N GLU A 226 15.20 6.82 25.47
CA GLU A 226 15.02 5.44 25.00
C GLU A 226 13.55 5.00 24.98
N ARG A 227 12.76 5.41 25.99
CA ARG A 227 11.31 5.14 26.01
C ARG A 227 10.59 5.84 24.86
N ARG A 228 10.96 7.08 24.52
CA ARG A 228 10.37 7.81 23.38
C ARG A 228 10.74 7.15 22.06
N ASP A 229 12.00 6.80 21.90
CA ASP A 229 12.46 6.11 20.69
C ASP A 229 11.80 4.76 20.52
N SER A 230 11.70 3.97 21.59
CA SER A 230 11.03 2.66 21.57
C SER A 230 9.56 2.79 21.18
N ARG A 231 8.86 3.84 21.66
CA ARG A 231 7.48 4.13 21.25
C ARG A 231 7.37 4.50 19.77
N ARG A 232 8.26 5.36 19.27
CA ARG A 232 8.31 5.71 17.84
C ARG A 232 8.63 4.49 16.98
N ALA A 233 9.63 3.69 17.37
CA ALA A 233 10.02 2.46 16.70
C ALA A 233 8.86 1.46 16.58
N LEU A 234 8.02 1.39 17.60
CA LEU A 234 6.81 0.57 17.57
C LEU A 234 5.79 1.15 16.59
N ALA A 235 5.56 2.46 16.63
CA ALA A 235 4.67 3.14 15.67
C ALA A 235 5.11 2.93 14.22
N ASP A 236 6.40 3.10 13.92
CA ASP A 236 6.97 2.88 12.58
C ASP A 236 6.78 1.43 12.13
N ARG A 237 6.98 0.45 13.03
CA ARG A 237 6.75 -0.97 12.73
C ARG A 237 5.28 -1.29 12.48
N VAL A 238 4.38 -0.66 13.22
CA VAL A 238 2.93 -0.79 13.00
C VAL A 238 2.56 -0.22 11.64
N HIS A 239 3.09 0.96 11.29
CA HIS A 239 2.85 1.60 10.00
C HIS A 239 3.38 0.76 8.83
N ALA A 240 4.63 0.31 8.87
CA ALA A 240 5.21 -0.55 7.84
C ALA A 240 4.42 -1.87 7.68
N ARG A 241 3.91 -2.45 8.78
CA ARG A 241 3.03 -3.62 8.73
C ARG A 241 1.70 -3.30 8.05
N GLN A 242 1.09 -2.16 8.36
CA GLN A 242 -0.15 -1.69 7.74
C GLN A 242 0.04 -1.49 6.24
N LEU A 243 1.10 -0.78 5.83
CA LEU A 243 1.44 -0.58 4.42
C LEU A 243 1.62 -1.92 3.68
N GLY A 244 2.28 -2.89 4.31
CA GLY A 244 2.37 -4.25 3.76
C GLY A 244 1.02 -4.99 3.64
N GLN A 245 0.05 -4.70 4.51
CA GLN A 245 -1.33 -5.20 4.36
C GLN A 245 -2.08 -4.50 3.24
N ASP A 246 -1.90 -3.19 3.12
CA ASP A 246 -2.55 -2.36 2.10
C ASP A 246 -2.07 -2.77 0.70
N ILE A 247 -0.76 -3.00 0.51
CA ILE A 247 -0.20 -3.57 -0.72
C ILE A 247 -0.88 -4.89 -1.09
N ARG A 248 -1.03 -5.81 -0.12
CA ARG A 248 -1.73 -7.09 -0.37
C ARG A 248 -3.21 -6.88 -0.70
N SER A 249 -3.83 -5.84 -0.18
CA SER A 249 -5.23 -5.50 -0.46
C SER A 249 -5.38 -4.91 -1.86
N ASP A 250 -4.51 -3.97 -2.24
CA ASP A 250 -4.45 -3.36 -3.58
C ASP A 250 -4.34 -4.44 -4.65
N ILE A 251 -3.33 -5.30 -4.55
CA ILE A 251 -3.13 -6.39 -5.50
C ILE A 251 -4.39 -7.26 -5.61
N ARG A 252 -5.03 -7.60 -4.48
CA ARG A 252 -6.28 -8.38 -4.47
C ARG A 252 -7.45 -7.64 -5.16
N SER A 253 -7.55 -6.32 -4.99
CA SER A 253 -8.58 -5.49 -5.62
C SER A 253 -8.35 -5.44 -7.13
N VAL A 254 -7.15 -5.07 -7.57
CA VAL A 254 -6.78 -5.02 -8.99
C VAL A 254 -7.07 -6.35 -9.67
N PHE A 255 -6.73 -7.47 -9.00
CA PHE A 255 -7.05 -8.81 -9.51
C PHE A 255 -8.56 -9.12 -9.59
N SER A 256 -9.42 -8.46 -8.81
CA SER A 256 -10.85 -8.76 -8.71
C SER A 256 -11.70 -7.94 -9.68
N ASP A 257 -11.47 -6.63 -9.73
CA ASP A 257 -12.29 -5.67 -10.46
C ASP A 257 -11.47 -4.69 -11.31
N GLY A 258 -10.15 -4.84 -11.34
CA GLY A 258 -9.24 -3.90 -12.00
C GLY A 258 -9.06 -2.58 -11.24
N ALA A 259 -9.61 -2.44 -10.03
CA ALA A 259 -9.51 -1.20 -9.26
C ALA A 259 -8.16 -1.11 -8.53
N HIS A 260 -7.55 0.06 -8.65
CA HIS A 260 -6.29 0.45 -8.01
C HIS A 260 -6.58 1.23 -6.72
N THR A 261 -5.79 1.02 -5.67
CA THR A 261 -5.77 1.90 -4.49
C THR A 261 -4.71 3.01 -4.61
N ASP A 262 -4.87 4.08 -3.84
CA ASP A 262 -3.96 5.25 -3.84
C ASP A 262 -2.72 5.07 -2.95
N ILE A 263 -2.09 3.89 -2.99
CA ILE A 263 -0.84 3.66 -2.25
C ILE A 263 0.28 4.49 -2.89
N ASP A 264 0.90 5.34 -2.07
CA ASP A 264 2.05 6.16 -2.46
C ASP A 264 3.32 5.31 -2.63
N ALA A 265 3.87 5.32 -3.85
CA ALA A 265 5.08 4.57 -4.18
C ALA A 265 6.30 5.01 -3.37
N ASP A 266 6.40 6.31 -3.05
CA ASP A 266 7.50 6.83 -2.24
C ASP A 266 7.43 6.30 -0.81
N SER A 267 6.23 6.19 -0.25
CA SER A 267 6.03 5.58 1.06
C SER A 267 6.42 4.10 1.07
N VAL A 268 6.10 3.34 0.03
CA VAL A 268 6.56 1.95 -0.13
C VAL A 268 8.09 1.88 -0.21
N TRP A 269 8.71 2.74 -1.01
CA TRP A 269 10.18 2.78 -1.13
C TRP A 269 10.85 3.14 0.19
N ARG A 270 10.39 4.21 0.86
CA ARG A 270 10.98 4.72 2.11
C ARG A 270 10.86 3.71 3.26
N GLU A 271 9.73 3.02 3.35
CA GLU A 271 9.42 2.19 4.51
C GLU A 271 9.73 0.71 4.32
N LEU A 272 9.54 0.19 3.11
CA LEU A 272 9.70 -1.23 2.79
C LEU A 272 10.89 -1.51 1.87
N GLY A 273 11.45 -0.47 1.24
CA GLY A 273 12.61 -0.56 0.36
C GLY A 273 12.30 -0.77 -1.12
N PRO A 274 13.32 -0.60 -1.99
CA PRO A 274 13.17 -0.64 -3.44
C PRO A 274 12.74 -2.01 -3.97
N ASP A 275 13.19 -3.10 -3.34
CA ASP A 275 12.78 -4.44 -3.75
C ASP A 275 11.29 -4.68 -3.51
N LYS A 276 10.75 -4.18 -2.39
CA LYS A 276 9.31 -4.27 -2.11
C LYS A 276 8.49 -3.36 -3.01
N LEU A 277 8.99 -2.16 -3.35
CA LEU A 277 8.39 -1.32 -4.37
C LEU A 277 8.33 -2.05 -5.73
N ARG A 278 9.46 -2.60 -6.19
CA ARG A 278 9.53 -3.34 -7.45
C ARG A 278 8.55 -4.53 -7.47
N GLN A 279 8.57 -5.35 -6.42
CA GLN A 279 7.66 -6.49 -6.27
C GLN A 279 6.18 -6.07 -6.32
N TRP A 280 5.81 -4.98 -5.64
CA TRP A 280 4.45 -4.47 -5.65
C TRP A 280 4.03 -3.98 -7.05
N LEU A 281 4.86 -3.17 -7.71
CA LEU A 281 4.58 -2.66 -9.05
C LEU A 281 4.42 -3.79 -10.09
N GLU A 282 5.32 -4.78 -10.07
CA GLU A 282 5.23 -5.96 -10.92
C GLU A 282 3.94 -6.74 -10.65
N ALA A 283 3.65 -7.04 -9.38
CA ALA A 283 2.44 -7.75 -9.00
C ALA A 283 1.17 -6.99 -9.43
N ARG A 284 1.21 -5.65 -9.42
CA ARG A 284 0.10 -4.79 -9.84
C ARG A 284 -0.10 -4.85 -11.36
N GLN A 285 0.98 -4.84 -12.13
CA GLN A 285 0.94 -5.00 -13.58
C GLN A 285 0.39 -6.38 -13.96
N ASP A 286 0.86 -7.44 -13.30
CA ASP A 286 0.36 -8.80 -13.49
C ASP A 286 -1.13 -8.89 -13.15
N ALA A 287 -1.54 -8.30 -12.02
CA ALA A 287 -2.94 -8.25 -11.61
C ALA A 287 -3.83 -7.58 -12.65
N THR A 288 -3.37 -6.46 -13.20
CA THR A 288 -4.08 -5.70 -14.23
C THR A 288 -4.23 -6.52 -15.51
N SER A 289 -3.15 -7.16 -15.96
CA SER A 289 -3.14 -8.02 -17.15
C SER A 289 -4.12 -9.19 -17.00
N VAL A 290 -4.14 -9.84 -15.84
CA VAL A 290 -5.03 -10.96 -15.55
C VAL A 290 -6.48 -10.50 -15.44
N ALA A 291 -6.74 -9.37 -14.78
CA ALA A 291 -8.09 -8.81 -14.66
C ALA A 291 -8.66 -8.47 -16.05
N ALA A 292 -7.86 -7.84 -16.93
CA ALA A 292 -8.26 -7.54 -18.30
C ALA A 292 -8.59 -8.80 -19.11
N LYS A 293 -7.78 -9.86 -19.00
CA LYS A 293 -8.06 -11.16 -19.65
C LYS A 293 -9.32 -11.82 -19.08
N ALA A 294 -9.48 -11.81 -17.75
CA ALA A 294 -10.61 -12.41 -17.06
C ALA A 294 -11.94 -11.68 -17.34
N GLN A 295 -11.90 -10.37 -17.60
CA GLN A 295 -13.06 -9.57 -17.97
C GLN A 295 -13.62 -9.98 -19.34
N ASN A 296 -12.76 -10.43 -20.26
CA ASN A 296 -13.16 -10.87 -21.60
C ASN A 296 -13.59 -12.34 -21.66
N MET A 297 -13.22 -13.17 -20.67
CA MET A 297 -13.59 -14.59 -20.63
C MET A 297 -15.07 -14.91 -20.83
N PRO A 298 -16.05 -14.15 -20.28
CA PRO A 298 -17.47 -14.46 -20.47
C PRO A 298 -17.91 -14.54 -21.94
N GLY A 299 -17.24 -13.81 -22.84
CA GLY A 299 -17.50 -13.83 -24.29
C GLY A 299 -16.75 -14.92 -25.06
N LEU A 300 -15.80 -15.63 -24.43
CA LEU A 300 -15.02 -16.68 -25.07
C LEU A 300 -15.75 -18.04 -25.02
N PRO A 301 -15.71 -18.87 -26.08
CA PRO A 301 -16.14 -20.27 -26.03
C PRO A 301 -15.44 -21.06 -24.92
N ASP A 302 -16.08 -22.11 -24.40
CA ASP A 302 -15.52 -22.97 -23.32
C ASP A 302 -14.11 -23.49 -23.64
N GLU A 303 -13.85 -23.90 -24.88
CA GLU A 303 -12.53 -24.38 -25.33
C GLU A 303 -11.47 -23.27 -25.26
N GLN A 304 -11.78 -22.06 -25.74
CA GLN A 304 -10.86 -20.93 -25.68
C GLN A 304 -10.59 -20.48 -24.24
N ILE A 305 -11.55 -20.62 -23.33
CA ILE A 305 -11.32 -20.38 -21.90
C ILE A 305 -10.33 -21.41 -21.34
N ILE A 306 -10.45 -22.69 -21.71
CA ILE A 306 -9.54 -23.74 -21.26
C ILE A 306 -8.14 -23.47 -21.78
N ASP A 307 -7.98 -23.17 -23.07
CA ASP A 307 -6.69 -22.84 -23.68
C ASP A 307 -6.06 -21.60 -23.02
N LEU A 308 -6.88 -20.58 -22.76
CA LEU A 308 -6.42 -19.37 -22.08
C LEU A 308 -5.95 -19.66 -20.65
N VAL A 309 -6.61 -20.54 -19.90
CA VAL A 309 -6.18 -20.95 -18.56
C VAL A 309 -4.89 -21.76 -18.63
N GLU A 310 -4.81 -22.78 -19.50
CA GLU A 310 -3.61 -23.63 -19.64
C GLU A 310 -2.39 -22.84 -20.14
N ALA A 311 -2.58 -21.82 -20.99
CA ALA A 311 -1.50 -20.92 -21.41
C ALA A 311 -0.86 -20.13 -20.24
N HIS A 312 -1.52 -20.06 -19.09
CA HIS A 312 -1.01 -19.41 -17.88
C HIS A 312 -0.59 -20.41 -16.80
N ARG A 313 -0.57 -21.70 -17.13
CA ARG A 313 -0.10 -22.74 -16.21
C ARG A 313 1.39 -22.54 -15.93
N PRO A 314 1.82 -22.54 -14.66
CA PRO A 314 3.25 -22.43 -14.34
C PRO A 314 4.02 -23.65 -14.85
N GLU A 315 5.24 -23.41 -15.33
CA GLU A 315 6.14 -24.48 -15.77
C GLU A 315 6.57 -25.36 -14.59
N PRO A 316 6.56 -26.69 -14.74
CA PRO A 316 7.05 -27.58 -13.69
C PRO A 316 8.56 -27.40 -13.49
N GLY A 317 8.99 -27.33 -12.23
CA GLY A 317 10.42 -27.29 -11.86
C GLY A 317 11.03 -25.90 -11.72
N GLY A 318 10.25 -24.82 -11.89
CA GLY A 318 10.69 -23.50 -11.45
C GLY A 318 10.74 -23.42 -9.92
N GLU A 319 11.73 -22.70 -9.38
CA GLU A 319 11.79 -22.34 -7.96
C GLU A 319 11.72 -20.81 -7.78
N GLY A 320 11.14 -20.34 -6.67
CA GLY A 320 11.14 -18.94 -6.27
C GLY A 320 9.79 -18.20 -6.33
N GLU A 321 9.84 -16.89 -6.06
CA GLU A 321 8.65 -16.03 -5.93
C GLU A 321 7.83 -15.92 -7.24
N ASP A 322 8.48 -16.01 -8.42
CA ASP A 322 7.80 -15.94 -9.72
C ASP A 322 6.86 -17.13 -9.95
N VAL A 323 7.23 -18.32 -9.46
CA VAL A 323 6.40 -19.52 -9.61
C VAL A 323 5.14 -19.42 -8.75
N ALA A 324 5.29 -18.96 -7.50
CA ALA A 324 4.15 -18.72 -6.62
C ALA A 324 3.19 -17.66 -7.21
N ARG A 325 3.75 -16.62 -7.83
CA ARG A 325 2.99 -15.58 -8.53
C ARG A 325 2.22 -16.16 -9.72
N ARG A 326 2.87 -16.90 -10.62
CA ARG A 326 2.22 -17.54 -11.78
C ARG A 326 1.17 -18.57 -11.36
N GLN A 327 1.44 -19.34 -10.31
CA GLN A 327 0.48 -20.28 -9.73
C GLN A 327 -0.78 -19.56 -9.22
N ALA A 328 -0.63 -18.44 -8.52
CA ALA A 328 -1.77 -17.65 -8.03
C ALA A 328 -2.63 -17.08 -9.18
N VAL A 329 -1.98 -16.66 -10.27
CA VAL A 329 -2.66 -16.23 -11.51
C VAL A 329 -3.45 -17.38 -12.12
N HIS A 330 -2.80 -18.52 -12.35
CA HIS A 330 -3.42 -19.71 -12.93
C HIS A 330 -4.65 -20.14 -12.12
N GLU A 331 -4.53 -20.30 -10.80
CA GLU A 331 -5.64 -20.72 -9.94
C GLU A 331 -6.85 -19.78 -10.00
N ARG A 332 -6.62 -18.46 -10.09
CA ARG A 332 -7.72 -17.49 -10.22
C ARG A 332 -8.39 -17.61 -11.57
N MET A 333 -7.61 -17.73 -12.65
CA MET A 333 -8.16 -17.97 -13.99
C MET A 333 -8.96 -19.26 -14.03
N SER A 334 -8.46 -20.36 -13.42
CA SER A 334 -9.19 -21.62 -13.30
C SER A 334 -10.49 -21.46 -12.50
N ARG A 335 -10.49 -20.72 -11.39
CA ARG A 335 -11.71 -20.44 -10.60
C ARG A 335 -12.73 -19.63 -11.40
N ARG A 336 -12.29 -18.60 -12.12
CA ARG A 336 -13.17 -17.76 -12.96
C ARG A 336 -13.75 -18.57 -14.12
N ALA A 337 -12.91 -19.34 -14.81
CA ALA A 337 -13.34 -20.26 -15.86
C ALA A 337 -14.39 -21.25 -15.33
N SER A 338 -14.14 -21.86 -14.18
CA SER A 338 -15.10 -22.78 -13.54
C SER A 338 -16.43 -22.10 -13.21
N GLN A 339 -16.40 -20.86 -12.74
CA GLN A 339 -17.62 -20.08 -12.47
C GLN A 339 -18.40 -19.80 -13.76
N ILE A 340 -17.74 -19.37 -14.83
CA ILE A 340 -18.37 -19.10 -16.13
C ILE A 340 -19.02 -20.37 -16.69
N ARG A 341 -18.29 -21.49 -16.69
CA ARG A 341 -18.79 -22.78 -17.18
C ARG A 341 -19.97 -23.29 -16.34
N ARG A 342 -19.90 -23.14 -15.01
CA ARG A 342 -21.03 -23.44 -14.12
C ARG A 342 -22.24 -22.58 -14.44
N GLU A 343 -22.06 -21.28 -14.64
CA GLU A 343 -23.14 -20.37 -15.01
C GLU A 343 -23.76 -20.73 -16.36
N ARG A 344 -22.96 -21.07 -17.37
CA ARG A 344 -23.45 -21.55 -18.68
C ARG A 344 -24.29 -22.82 -18.55
N LYS A 345 -23.91 -23.73 -17.65
CA LYS A 345 -24.65 -24.96 -17.37
C LYS A 345 -25.94 -24.74 -16.60
N GLU A 346 -25.90 -23.88 -15.57
CA GLU A 346 -27.03 -23.69 -14.64
C GLU A 346 -28.01 -22.61 -15.10
N ASN A 347 -27.52 -21.58 -15.78
CA ASN A 347 -28.30 -20.44 -16.27
C ASN A 347 -27.73 -19.89 -17.60
N PRO A 348 -27.96 -20.63 -18.71
CA PRO A 348 -27.45 -20.27 -20.03
C PRO A 348 -27.97 -18.92 -20.53
N ALA A 349 -29.22 -18.56 -20.21
CA ALA A 349 -29.77 -17.25 -20.52
C ALA A 349 -28.99 -16.12 -19.82
N ARG A 350 -28.72 -16.25 -18.52
CA ARG A 350 -27.94 -15.25 -17.76
C ARG A 350 -26.52 -15.12 -18.28
N ALA A 351 -25.89 -16.22 -18.70
CA ALA A 351 -24.57 -16.17 -19.31
C ALA A 351 -24.58 -15.33 -20.60
N ALA A 352 -25.57 -15.52 -21.48
CA ALA A 352 -25.71 -14.76 -22.72
C ALA A 352 -26.02 -13.29 -22.47
N MET A 353 -26.94 -12.98 -21.54
CA MET A 353 -27.31 -11.60 -21.18
C MET A 353 -26.17 -10.78 -20.58
N ARG A 354 -25.01 -11.38 -20.25
CA ARG A 354 -23.82 -10.62 -19.88
C ARG A 354 -23.10 -10.01 -21.07
N LEU A 355 -23.34 -10.46 -22.30
CA LEU A 355 -22.68 -9.90 -23.47
C LEU A 355 -23.37 -8.61 -23.93
N PRO A 356 -22.61 -7.60 -24.37
CA PRO A 356 -23.18 -6.33 -24.81
C PRO A 356 -24.24 -6.46 -25.91
N SER A 357 -24.04 -7.35 -26.89
CA SER A 357 -24.97 -7.55 -28.01
C SER A 357 -26.36 -7.99 -27.53
N VAL A 358 -26.42 -9.01 -26.68
CA VAL A 358 -27.68 -9.50 -26.09
C VAL A 358 -28.34 -8.43 -25.22
N ARG A 359 -27.58 -7.69 -24.40
CA ARG A 359 -28.17 -6.63 -23.55
C ARG A 359 -28.86 -5.55 -24.36
N GLN A 360 -28.25 -5.14 -25.47
CA GLN A 360 -28.81 -4.13 -26.36
C GLN A 360 -30.15 -4.61 -26.91
N VAL A 361 -30.20 -5.81 -27.50
CA VAL A 361 -31.44 -6.36 -28.07
C VAL A 361 -32.49 -6.63 -26.99
N LEU A 362 -32.08 -7.06 -25.79
CA LEU A 362 -32.97 -7.24 -24.65
C LEU A 362 -33.65 -5.93 -24.24
N SER A 363 -32.89 -4.84 -24.15
CA SER A 363 -33.48 -3.53 -23.81
C SER A 363 -34.50 -3.06 -24.85
N GLU A 364 -34.26 -3.34 -26.13
CA GLU A 364 -35.18 -2.98 -27.21
C GLU A 364 -36.47 -3.83 -27.18
N ALA A 365 -36.37 -5.10 -26.77
CA ALA A 365 -37.49 -6.01 -26.65
C ALA A 365 -38.36 -5.74 -25.41
N GLN A 366 -37.75 -5.24 -24.33
CA GLN A 366 -38.44 -4.88 -23.08
C GLN A 366 -39.15 -3.52 -23.11
N ASP A 367 -38.90 -2.67 -24.10
CA ASP A 367 -39.51 -1.36 -24.24
C ASP A 367 -41.03 -1.46 -24.52
N PRO A 368 -41.90 -1.14 -23.54
CA PRO A 368 -43.35 -1.33 -23.67
C PRO A 368 -43.98 -0.48 -24.78
N SER A 369 -43.32 0.64 -25.16
CA SER A 369 -43.81 1.54 -26.20
C SER A 369 -43.56 1.02 -27.61
N ALA A 370 -42.71 -0.02 -27.74
CA ALA A 370 -42.22 -0.49 -29.02
C ALA A 370 -41.99 -2.02 -29.09
N THR A 371 -42.47 -2.80 -28.11
CA THR A 371 -42.44 -4.26 -28.15
C THR A 371 -43.28 -4.77 -29.33
N SER A 372 -42.60 -5.32 -30.33
CA SER A 372 -43.24 -5.98 -31.47
C SER A 372 -42.73 -7.42 -31.56
N PRO A 373 -43.49 -8.36 -32.16
CA PRO A 373 -43.03 -9.72 -32.39
C PRO A 373 -41.64 -9.78 -33.05
N GLN A 374 -41.35 -8.86 -33.97
CA GLN A 374 -40.07 -8.77 -34.67
C GLN A 374 -38.90 -8.52 -33.70
N LYS A 375 -39.07 -7.68 -32.67
CA LYS A 375 -38.02 -7.41 -31.67
C LYS A 375 -37.81 -8.58 -30.73
N VAL A 376 -38.89 -9.25 -30.31
CA VAL A 376 -38.78 -10.45 -29.47
C VAL A 376 -38.11 -11.58 -30.24
N GLN A 377 -38.46 -11.79 -31.51
CA GLN A 377 -37.77 -12.74 -32.38
C GLN A 377 -36.30 -12.38 -32.60
N ALA A 378 -35.96 -11.08 -32.69
CA ALA A 378 -34.56 -10.64 -32.76
C ALA A 378 -33.80 -11.01 -31.48
N LEU A 379 -34.38 -10.80 -30.29
CA LEU A 379 -33.79 -11.22 -29.02
C LEU A 379 -33.56 -12.73 -28.97
N VAL A 380 -34.56 -13.54 -29.34
CA VAL A 380 -34.43 -14.99 -29.30
C VAL A 380 -33.32 -15.48 -30.24
N ARG A 381 -33.25 -14.93 -31.46
CA ARG A 381 -32.16 -15.23 -32.41
C ARG A 381 -30.80 -14.91 -31.81
N GLU A 382 -30.64 -13.71 -31.26
CA GLU A 382 -29.38 -13.27 -30.67
C GLU A 382 -28.99 -14.11 -29.44
N MET A 383 -29.96 -14.48 -28.60
CA MET A 383 -29.76 -15.36 -27.45
C MET A 383 -29.27 -16.75 -27.87
N VAL A 384 -29.96 -17.39 -28.81
CA VAL A 384 -29.60 -18.72 -29.31
C VAL A 384 -28.25 -18.70 -30.02
N ALA A 385 -28.01 -17.70 -30.88
CA ALA A 385 -26.75 -17.54 -31.59
C ALA A 385 -25.59 -17.33 -30.61
N THR A 386 -25.76 -16.44 -29.63
CA THR A 386 -24.76 -16.16 -28.60
C THR A 386 -24.45 -17.41 -27.78
N GLN A 387 -25.46 -18.10 -27.26
CA GLN A 387 -25.24 -19.30 -26.44
C GLN A 387 -24.54 -20.42 -27.23
N SER A 388 -24.90 -20.58 -28.51
CA SER A 388 -24.22 -21.52 -29.40
C SER A 388 -22.75 -21.13 -29.61
N ALA A 389 -22.46 -19.84 -29.84
CA ALA A 389 -21.09 -19.33 -29.95
C ALA A 389 -20.28 -19.52 -28.66
N LEU A 390 -20.93 -19.47 -27.49
CA LEU A 390 -20.30 -19.77 -26.21
C LEU A 390 -20.04 -21.28 -25.99
N GLY A 391 -20.48 -22.15 -26.90
CA GLY A 391 -20.33 -23.61 -26.80
C GLY A 391 -21.38 -24.28 -25.92
N ILE A 392 -22.51 -23.63 -25.64
CA ILE A 392 -23.60 -24.24 -24.88
C ILE A 392 -24.29 -25.29 -25.75
N ALA A 393 -24.44 -26.51 -25.23
CA ALA A 393 -25.06 -27.61 -25.95
C ALA A 393 -26.49 -27.26 -26.38
N LYS A 394 -26.91 -27.68 -27.59
CA LYS A 394 -28.24 -27.38 -28.15
C LYS A 394 -29.40 -27.72 -27.20
N ALA A 395 -29.31 -28.83 -26.48
CA ALA A 395 -30.32 -29.28 -25.52
C ALA A 395 -30.40 -28.44 -24.23
N SER A 396 -29.42 -27.55 -24.01
CA SER A 396 -29.34 -26.67 -22.84
C SER A 396 -29.53 -25.20 -23.22
N LEU A 397 -29.89 -24.88 -24.46
CA LEU A 397 -30.14 -23.50 -24.86
C LEU A 397 -31.38 -22.95 -24.12
N ALA A 398 -31.28 -21.68 -23.75
CA ALA A 398 -32.36 -20.90 -23.17
C ALA A 398 -32.72 -19.76 -24.13
N PRO A 399 -33.69 -19.97 -25.05
CA PRO A 399 -34.01 -19.01 -26.10
C PRO A 399 -34.53 -17.66 -25.58
N VAL A 400 -35.04 -17.62 -24.34
CA VAL A 400 -35.58 -16.43 -23.68
C VAL A 400 -35.02 -16.29 -22.25
N PRO A 401 -35.07 -15.10 -21.63
CA PRO A 401 -34.77 -14.94 -20.22
C PRO A 401 -35.61 -15.86 -19.33
N ASP A 402 -35.03 -16.35 -18.23
CA ASP A 402 -35.70 -17.25 -17.27
C ASP A 402 -37.05 -16.71 -16.78
N GLU A 403 -37.13 -15.40 -16.53
CA GLU A 403 -38.35 -14.74 -16.05
C GLU A 403 -39.49 -14.84 -17.08
N TRP A 404 -39.16 -14.66 -18.36
CA TRP A 404 -40.12 -14.80 -19.46
C TRP A 404 -40.54 -16.26 -19.60
N ALA A 405 -39.60 -17.19 -19.51
CA ALA A 405 -39.87 -18.63 -19.57
C ALA A 405 -40.85 -19.08 -18.46
N VAL A 406 -40.72 -18.54 -17.26
CA VAL A 406 -41.62 -18.83 -16.13
C VAL A 406 -43.03 -18.28 -16.39
N GLU A 407 -43.17 -17.06 -16.92
CA GLU A 407 -44.49 -16.49 -17.23
C GLU A 407 -45.19 -17.24 -18.37
N ILE A 408 -44.45 -17.62 -19.41
CA ILE A 408 -44.97 -18.46 -20.51
C ILE A 408 -45.42 -19.82 -19.96
N GLY A 409 -44.60 -20.44 -19.11
CA GLY A 409 -44.95 -21.72 -18.49
C GLY A 409 -46.18 -21.63 -17.59
N LYS A 410 -46.35 -20.55 -16.82
CA LYS A 410 -47.58 -20.29 -16.04
C LYS A 410 -48.81 -20.11 -16.94
N ALA A 411 -48.67 -19.49 -18.10
CA ALA A 411 -49.77 -19.38 -19.06
C ALA A 411 -50.19 -20.77 -19.56
N LEU A 412 -49.22 -21.64 -19.85
CA LEU A 412 -49.45 -23.04 -20.22
C LEU A 412 -50.10 -23.84 -19.09
N THR A 413 -49.77 -23.58 -17.82
CA THR A 413 -50.37 -24.31 -16.67
C THR A 413 -51.84 -23.94 -16.40
N ARG A 414 -52.32 -22.81 -16.93
CA ARG A 414 -53.71 -22.36 -16.74
C ARG A 414 -54.69 -23.01 -17.73
N ILE A 415 -54.19 -23.91 -18.58
CA ILE A 415 -55.02 -24.73 -19.45
C ILE A 415 -55.68 -25.79 -18.56
N PRO A 416 -57.02 -25.85 -18.48
CA PRO A 416 -57.70 -26.82 -17.63
C PRO A 416 -57.43 -28.24 -18.15
N THR A 417 -56.54 -28.96 -17.48
CA THR A 417 -56.30 -30.39 -17.71
C THR A 417 -56.73 -31.16 -16.46
N GLY A 418 -57.93 -31.73 -16.48
CA GLY A 418 -58.44 -32.59 -15.41
C GLY A 418 -58.19 -34.07 -15.72
N PRO A 419 -57.98 -34.93 -14.71
CA PRO A 419 -57.75 -36.38 -14.90
C PRO A 419 -58.93 -37.10 -15.60
N ASP A 420 -60.13 -36.51 -15.56
CA ASP A 420 -61.33 -37.12 -16.13
C ASP A 420 -61.65 -36.67 -17.57
N ASN A 421 -61.00 -35.62 -18.10
CA ASN A 421 -61.26 -35.19 -19.49
C ASN A 421 -60.21 -34.20 -20.08
N PRO A 422 -58.96 -34.62 -20.32
CA PRO A 422 -57.93 -33.76 -20.89
C PRO A 422 -58.14 -33.43 -22.38
N GLU A 423 -59.07 -34.13 -23.04
CA GLU A 423 -59.44 -33.94 -24.45
C GLU A 423 -60.73 -33.13 -24.64
N THR A 424 -61.14 -32.34 -23.64
CA THR A 424 -62.24 -31.40 -23.87
C THR A 424 -61.89 -30.45 -25.01
N GLU A 425 -62.84 -30.26 -25.93
CA GLU A 425 -62.69 -29.37 -27.09
C GLU A 425 -62.25 -27.95 -26.66
N GLU A 426 -62.64 -27.52 -25.47
CA GLU A 426 -62.20 -26.27 -24.84
C GLU A 426 -60.71 -26.26 -24.48
N ALA A 427 -60.19 -27.34 -23.88
CA ALA A 427 -58.76 -27.46 -23.56
C ALA A 427 -57.91 -27.46 -24.84
N VAL A 428 -58.31 -28.23 -25.87
CA VAL A 428 -57.64 -28.24 -27.18
C VAL A 428 -57.66 -26.87 -27.83
N THR A 429 -58.81 -26.17 -27.78
CA THR A 429 -58.95 -24.81 -28.32
C THR A 429 -58.03 -23.83 -27.59
N ARG A 430 -57.95 -23.91 -26.26
CA ARG A 430 -57.06 -23.04 -25.48
C ARG A 430 -55.57 -23.35 -25.74
N VAL A 431 -55.18 -24.62 -25.86
CA VAL A 431 -53.81 -25.00 -26.25
C VAL A 431 -53.46 -24.42 -27.62
N ARG A 432 -54.36 -24.56 -28.60
CA ARG A 432 -54.18 -23.99 -29.95
C ARG A 432 -54.02 -22.48 -29.91
N GLN A 433 -54.84 -21.78 -29.13
CA GLN A 433 -54.74 -20.33 -29.00
C GLN A 433 -53.40 -19.92 -28.37
N VAL A 434 -53.03 -20.52 -27.23
CA VAL A 434 -51.75 -20.20 -26.57
C VAL A 434 -50.56 -20.52 -27.48
N TYR A 435 -50.61 -21.64 -28.22
CA TYR A 435 -49.57 -21.97 -29.20
C TYR A 435 -49.53 -20.96 -30.34
N ALA A 436 -50.68 -20.53 -30.87
CA ALA A 436 -50.76 -19.51 -31.91
C ALA A 436 -50.18 -18.17 -31.44
N ASP A 437 -50.52 -17.73 -30.23
CA ASP A 437 -50.00 -16.50 -29.62
C ASP A 437 -48.48 -16.56 -29.43
N ILE A 438 -47.96 -17.70 -28.93
CA ILE A 438 -46.52 -17.93 -28.80
C ILE A 438 -45.86 -17.96 -30.19
N LYS A 439 -46.48 -18.59 -31.19
CA LYS A 439 -45.94 -18.67 -32.55
C LYS A 439 -45.91 -17.31 -33.24
N GLU A 440 -46.91 -16.48 -33.02
CA GLU A 440 -46.92 -15.08 -33.48
C GLU A 440 -45.76 -14.32 -32.84
N GLN A 441 -45.61 -14.43 -31.52
CA GLN A 441 -44.63 -13.65 -30.77
C GLN A 441 -43.18 -14.11 -30.98
N TYR A 442 -42.92 -15.42 -31.05
CA TYR A 442 -41.59 -16.03 -31.05
C TYR A 442 -41.20 -16.65 -32.40
N GLY A 443 -42.11 -16.71 -33.37
CA GLY A 443 -41.83 -17.13 -34.75
C GLY A 443 -41.34 -18.57 -34.85
N GLU A 444 -40.23 -18.77 -35.55
CA GLU A 444 -39.62 -20.10 -35.77
C GLU A 444 -39.08 -20.74 -34.47
N PHE A 445 -38.91 -19.97 -33.39
CA PHE A 445 -38.39 -20.44 -32.11
C PHE A 445 -39.48 -20.82 -31.10
N ALA A 446 -40.75 -20.83 -31.51
CA ALA A 446 -41.87 -21.09 -30.61
C ALA A 446 -41.72 -22.42 -29.87
N ASP A 447 -41.30 -23.47 -30.57
CA ASP A 447 -41.16 -24.81 -30.01
C ASP A 447 -40.04 -24.86 -28.95
N GLU A 448 -38.88 -24.26 -29.23
CA GLU A 448 -37.78 -24.15 -28.26
C GLU A 448 -38.16 -23.32 -27.03
N VAL A 449 -38.89 -22.22 -27.24
CA VAL A 449 -39.37 -21.35 -26.15
C VAL A 449 -40.33 -22.11 -25.24
N ILE A 450 -41.27 -22.86 -25.82
CA ILE A 450 -42.20 -23.71 -25.05
C ILE A 450 -41.44 -24.77 -24.27
N ALA A 451 -40.54 -25.51 -24.94
CA ALA A 451 -39.76 -26.56 -24.30
C ALA A 451 -38.95 -26.03 -23.11
N HIS A 452 -38.29 -24.89 -23.28
CA HIS A 452 -37.54 -24.22 -22.22
C HIS A 452 -38.45 -23.72 -21.08
N SER A 453 -39.60 -23.13 -21.41
CA SER A 453 -40.59 -22.60 -20.45
C SER A 453 -41.18 -23.69 -19.56
N ILE A 454 -41.50 -24.86 -20.15
CA ILE A 454 -41.95 -26.04 -19.41
C ILE A 454 -40.85 -26.55 -18.48
N ALA A 455 -39.60 -26.65 -18.96
CA ALA A 455 -38.49 -27.11 -18.15
C ALA A 455 -38.20 -26.19 -16.95
N ARG A 456 -38.40 -24.88 -17.10
CA ARG A 456 -38.15 -23.89 -16.03
C ARG A 456 -39.28 -23.82 -15.00
N THR A 457 -40.51 -24.04 -15.44
CA THR A 457 -41.70 -23.92 -14.62
C THR A 457 -41.93 -25.19 -13.80
N ARG A 458 -41.36 -25.22 -12.59
CA ARG A 458 -41.51 -26.33 -11.62
C ARG A 458 -42.96 -26.63 -11.18
N ALA A 459 -43.92 -25.79 -11.59
CA ALA A 459 -45.34 -25.93 -11.25
C ALA A 459 -46.05 -27.01 -12.09
N ILE A 460 -45.42 -27.55 -13.14
CA ILE A 460 -46.01 -28.60 -13.97
C ILE A 460 -45.52 -29.96 -13.47
N SER A 461 -46.44 -30.85 -13.09
CA SER A 461 -46.09 -32.25 -12.81
C SER A 461 -45.51 -32.89 -14.07
N ARG A 462 -44.59 -33.87 -13.93
CA ARG A 462 -44.00 -34.54 -15.11
C ARG A 462 -45.06 -35.08 -16.07
N ASP A 463 -46.18 -35.54 -15.55
CA ASP A 463 -47.27 -36.11 -16.35
C ASP A 463 -48.02 -35.02 -17.12
N MET A 464 -48.28 -33.86 -16.50
CA MET A 464 -48.89 -32.73 -17.18
C MET A 464 -47.95 -32.12 -18.24
N SER A 465 -46.63 -32.06 -17.98
CA SER A 465 -45.64 -31.63 -18.98
C SER A 465 -45.61 -32.57 -20.18
N ARG A 466 -45.68 -33.89 -19.94
CA ARG A 466 -45.71 -34.89 -21.01
C ARG A 466 -46.99 -34.74 -21.85
N HIS A 467 -48.13 -34.56 -21.19
CA HIS A 467 -49.42 -34.45 -21.85
C HIS A 467 -49.54 -33.16 -22.70
N VAL A 468 -49.13 -32.01 -22.15
CA VAL A 468 -49.05 -30.75 -22.92
C VAL A 468 -48.08 -30.91 -24.09
N GLY A 469 -46.94 -31.57 -23.90
CA GLY A 469 -46.01 -31.86 -24.99
C GLY A 469 -46.60 -32.75 -26.09
N GLU A 470 -47.37 -33.79 -25.73
CA GLU A 470 -48.07 -34.67 -26.69
C GLU A 470 -49.16 -33.93 -27.46
N LEU A 471 -49.95 -33.09 -26.79
CA LEU A 471 -50.97 -32.23 -27.41
C LEU A 471 -50.34 -31.23 -28.40
N ILE A 472 -49.24 -30.57 -28.02
CA ILE A 472 -48.54 -29.65 -28.93
C ILE A 472 -47.98 -30.42 -30.12
N LYS A 473 -47.40 -31.60 -29.89
CA LYS A 473 -46.85 -32.44 -30.97
C LYS A 473 -47.94 -32.89 -31.95
N SER A 474 -49.13 -33.25 -31.48
CA SER A 474 -50.24 -33.63 -32.37
C SER A 474 -50.76 -32.44 -33.18
N LEU A 475 -50.76 -31.24 -32.61
CA LEU A 475 -51.13 -29.99 -33.29
C LEU A 475 -50.12 -29.53 -34.34
N VAL A 476 -48.85 -29.89 -34.21
CA VAL A 476 -47.80 -29.58 -35.20
C VAL A 476 -47.82 -30.56 -36.37
N GLN A 477 -48.29 -31.79 -36.16
CA GLN A 477 -48.28 -32.87 -37.15
C GLN A 477 -49.58 -33.01 -37.96
N GLY A 478 -50.69 -32.45 -37.47
CA GLY A 478 -51.97 -32.37 -38.19
C GLY A 478 -52.18 -30.99 -38.80
#